data_AF-A0A077EFW8-F1
#
_entry.id   AF-A0A077EFW8-F1
#
_cell.length_a   1.000
_cell.length_b   1.000
_cell.length_c   1.000
_cell.angle_alpha   90.00
_cell.angle_beta   90.00
_cell.angle_gamma   90.00
#
_symmetry.space_group_name_H-M   'P 1'
#
loop_
_entity.id
_entity.type
_entity.pdbx_description
1 polymer ?
#
loop_
_entity_poly.entity_id
_entity_poly.type
_entity_poly.pdbx_seq_one_letter_code
_entity_poly.pdbx_strand_id
1 'polypeptide(L)' 'MKELLEKHPLLTIAELARLMYPENKSARSKLTNKLNENIVGSGKQRITSKDLQLIKEILSKHADELKIDLSTVTEGNG' A
#
# COMPACT_ATOMS: atom_id res chain seq x y z
N MET A 1 6.91 -2.85 -0.90
CA MET A 1 5.50 -2.74 -0.45
C MET A 1 5.07 -3.94 0.40
N LYS A 2 5.32 -5.17 -0.03
CA LYS A 2 5.13 -6.37 0.80
C LYS A 2 5.93 -6.30 2.12
N GLU A 3 7.22 -5.98 2.03
CA GLU A 3 8.07 -5.70 3.21
C GLU A 3 7.59 -4.52 4.07
N LEU A 4 6.95 -3.53 3.47
CA LEU A 4 6.42 -2.36 4.18
C LEU A 4 5.20 -2.76 5.03
N LEU A 5 4.38 -3.65 4.49
CA LEU A 5 3.23 -4.25 5.19
C LEU A 5 3.66 -5.30 6.23
N GLU A 6 4.75 -6.02 5.98
CA GLU A 6 5.30 -7.01 6.92
C GLU A 6 6.02 -6.36 8.11
N LYS A 7 6.75 -5.25 7.88
CA LYS A 7 7.43 -4.49 8.94
C LYS A 7 6.47 -3.62 9.78
N HIS A 8 5.28 -3.33 9.27
CA HIS A 8 4.26 -2.54 9.96
C HIS A 8 2.93 -3.31 10.04
N PRO A 9 2.76 -4.20 11.04
CA PRO A 9 1.52 -4.98 11.24
C PRO A 9 0.28 -4.12 11.60
N LEU A 10 0.44 -2.81 11.67
CA LEU A 10 -0.58 -1.84 12.11
C LEU A 10 -1.67 -1.59 11.05
N LEU A 11 -1.39 -1.92 9.78
CA LEU A 11 -2.34 -1.81 8.68
C LEU A 11 -2.40 -3.13 7.92
N THR A 12 -3.49 -3.88 8.12
CA THR A 12 -3.77 -5.04 7.28
C THR A 12 -3.93 -4.60 5.81
N ILE A 13 -3.68 -5.50 4.86
CA ILE A 13 -3.92 -5.25 3.42
C ILE A 13 -5.35 -4.72 3.18
N ALA A 14 -6.33 -5.18 3.97
CA ALA A 14 -7.71 -4.73 3.85
C ALA A 14 -7.92 -3.29 4.32
N GLU A 15 -7.20 -2.84 5.36
CA GLU A 15 -7.26 -1.45 5.82
C GLU A 15 -6.49 -0.53 4.89
N LEU A 16 -5.26 -0.90 4.51
CA LEU A 16 -4.50 -0.13 3.54
C LEU A 16 -5.28 0.04 2.23
N ALA A 17 -5.92 -1.02 1.74
CA ALA A 17 -6.75 -0.93 0.55
C ALA A 17 -7.93 0.05 0.73
N ARG A 18 -8.62 0.02 1.87
CA ARG A 18 -9.73 0.94 2.16
C ARG A 18 -9.26 2.40 2.23
N LEU A 19 -8.08 2.66 2.79
CA LEU A 19 -7.49 4.00 2.82
C LEU A 19 -7.03 4.46 1.43
N MET A 20 -6.47 3.55 0.63
CA MET A 20 -6.03 3.88 -0.73
C MET A 20 -7.17 4.11 -1.73
N TYR A 21 -8.26 3.36 -1.58
CA TYR A 21 -9.37 3.36 -2.53
C TYR A 21 -10.72 3.43 -1.80
N PRO A 22 -11.02 4.54 -1.09
CA PRO A 22 -12.19 4.63 -0.20
C PRO A 22 -13.53 4.45 -0.92
N GLU A 23 -13.63 4.87 -2.18
CA GLU A 23 -14.85 4.74 -2.99
C GLU A 23 -14.93 3.40 -3.75
N ASN A 24 -13.90 2.55 -3.67
CA ASN A 24 -13.86 1.30 -4.40
C ASN A 24 -14.41 0.14 -3.56
N LYS A 25 -15.60 -0.37 -3.93
CA LYS A 25 -16.24 -1.53 -3.27
C LYS A 25 -15.36 -2.79 -3.23
N SER A 26 -14.39 -2.90 -4.14
CA SER A 26 -13.46 -4.02 -4.27
C SER A 26 -12.01 -3.58 -4.02
N ALA A 27 -11.80 -2.59 -3.14
CA ALA A 27 -10.50 -2.00 -2.83
C ALA A 27 -9.44 -3.07 -2.49
N ARG A 28 -9.80 -4.04 -1.65
CA ARG A 28 -8.91 -5.14 -1.25
C ARG A 28 -8.43 -5.93 -2.48
N SER A 29 -9.38 -6.39 -3.30
CA SER A 29 -9.07 -7.15 -4.52
C SER A 29 -8.23 -6.32 -5.49
N LYS A 30 -8.51 -5.02 -5.62
CA LYS A 30 -7.71 -4.10 -6.44
C LYS A 30 -6.26 -4.02 -5.96
N LEU A 31 -6.05 -3.86 -4.65
CA LEU A 31 -4.69 -3.81 -4.09
C LEU A 31 -3.97 -5.16 -4.23
N THR A 32 -4.64 -6.26 -3.91
CA THR A 32 -4.10 -7.63 -4.07
C THR A 32 -3.71 -7.91 -5.51
N ASN A 33 -4.55 -7.52 -6.48
CA ASN A 33 -4.25 -7.70 -7.90
C ASN A 33 -3.03 -6.90 -8.33
N LYS A 34 -2.86 -5.66 -7.82
CA LYS A 34 -1.67 -4.86 -8.08
C LYS A 34 -0.40 -5.43 -7.44
N LEU A 35 -0.51 -5.96 -6.22
CA LEU A 35 0.62 -6.54 -5.48
C LEU A 35 1.13 -7.84 -6.11
N ASN A 36 0.23 -8.66 -6.65
CA ASN A 36 0.56 -9.93 -7.27
C ASN A 36 0.72 -9.84 -8.80
N GLU A 37 0.63 -8.63 -9.36
CA GLU A 37 0.62 -8.39 -10.81
C GLU A 37 -0.41 -9.25 -11.58
N ASN A 38 -1.57 -9.50 -10.96
CA ASN A 38 -2.64 -10.27 -11.55
C ASN A 38 -3.19 -9.59 -12.82
N ILE A 39 -3.59 -10.40 -13.79
CA ILE A 39 -4.27 -9.94 -14.99
C ILE A 39 -5.75 -9.69 -14.65
N VAL A 40 -6.24 -8.48 -14.95
CA VAL A 40 -7.65 -8.11 -14.79
C VAL A 40 -8.12 -7.46 -16.08
N GLY A 41 -9.18 -8.00 -16.68
CA GLY A 41 -9.61 -7.61 -18.02
C GLY A 41 -8.52 -7.96 -19.04
N SER A 42 -8.01 -6.96 -19.75
CA SER A 42 -7.01 -7.13 -20.81
C SER A 42 -5.55 -6.91 -20.38
N GLY A 43 -5.28 -6.57 -19.12
CA GLY A 43 -3.93 -6.14 -18.71
C GLY A 43 -3.51 -6.52 -17.29
N LYS A 44 -2.19 -6.57 -17.08
CA LYS A 44 -1.57 -6.74 -15.75
C LYS A 44 -1.80 -5.49 -14.90
N GLN A 45 -2.31 -5.67 -13.70
CA GLN A 45 -2.43 -4.60 -12.72
C GLN A 45 -1.09 -4.44 -12.03
N ARG A 46 -0.40 -3.31 -12.25
CA ARG A 46 0.87 -3.00 -11.58
C ARG A 46 0.69 -1.90 -10.54
N ILE A 47 1.55 -1.91 -9.53
CA ILE A 47 1.75 -0.76 -8.65
C ILE A 47 2.38 0.37 -9.48
N THR A 48 1.77 1.54 -9.41
CA THR A 48 2.23 2.75 -10.10
C THR A 48 2.93 3.69 -9.12
N SER A 49 3.66 4.68 -9.62
CA SER A 49 4.26 5.72 -8.78
C SER A 49 3.21 6.49 -7.96
N LYS A 50 2.00 6.66 -8.50
CA LYS A 50 0.88 7.28 -7.78
C LYS A 50 0.42 6.43 -6.60
N ASP A 51 0.35 5.10 -6.78
CA ASP A 51 0.02 4.19 -5.70
C ASP A 51 1.07 4.30 -4.58
N LEU A 52 2.37 4.32 -4.94
CA LEU A 52 3.47 4.49 -3.99
C LEU A 52 3.41 5.80 -3.21
N GLN A 53 3.11 6.93 -3.87
CA GLN A 53 2.91 8.21 -3.20
C GLN A 53 1.74 8.15 -2.21
N LEU A 54 0.60 7.57 -2.63
CA LEU A 54 -0.57 7.43 -1.78
C LEU A 54 -0.29 6.59 -0.52
N ILE A 55 0.45 5.49 -0.68
CA ILE A 55 0.84 4.63 0.44
C ILE A 55 1.74 5.39 1.40
N LYS A 56 2.71 6.15 0.89
CA LYS A 56 3.58 6.99 1.71
C LYS A 56 2.76 8.02 2.50
N GLU A 57 1.82 8.71 1.87
CA GLU A 57 0.96 9.68 2.56
C GLU A 57 0.09 9.04 3.64
N ILE A 58 -0.53 7.89 3.34
CA ILE A 58 -1.37 7.15 4.30
C ILE A 58 -0.53 6.68 5.48
N LEU A 59 0.64 6.11 5.21
CA LEU A 59 1.54 5.66 6.26
C LEU A 59 2.13 6.81 7.05
N SER A 60 2.40 7.97 6.45
CA SER A 60 2.84 9.16 7.17
C SER A 60 1.78 9.66 8.13
N LYS A 61 0.53 9.78 7.69
CA LYS A 61 -0.57 10.19 8.55
C LYS A 61 -0.79 9.20 9.71
N HIS A 62 -0.77 7.90 9.44
CA HIS A 62 -0.90 6.90 10.49
C HIS A 62 0.35 6.80 11.38
N ALA A 63 1.54 7.04 10.85
CA ALA A 63 2.77 7.06 11.63
C ALA A 63 2.77 8.24 12.61
N ASP A 64 2.27 9.42 12.23
CA ASP A 64 2.06 10.53 13.15
C ASP A 64 1.05 10.18 14.26
N GLU A 65 -0.05 9.50 13.91
CA GLU A 65 -1.04 8.99 14.87
C GLU A 65 -0.47 7.90 15.81
N LEU A 66 0.55 7.15 15.35
CA LEU A 66 1.16 6.02 16.07
C LEU A 66 2.57 6.35 16.63
N LYS A 67 3.06 7.59 16.49
CA LYS A 67 4.44 8.04 16.80
C LYS A 67 5.55 7.17 16.18
N ILE A 68 5.44 6.83 14.89
CA ILE A 68 6.43 6.00 14.19
C ILE A 68 7.37 6.87 13.35
N ASP A 69 8.67 6.66 13.51
CA ASP A 69 9.69 7.36 12.74
C ASP A 69 9.91 6.72 11.36
N LEU A 70 9.44 7.41 10.33
CA LEU A 70 9.54 7.02 8.92
C LEU A 70 10.94 7.26 8.31
N SER A 71 11.87 7.87 9.05
CA SER A 71 13.27 8.06 8.61
C SER A 71 13.99 6.73 8.32
N THR A 72 13.46 5.63 8.84
CA THR A 72 13.96 4.26 8.64
C THR A 72 13.54 3.63 7.31
N VAL A 73 12.60 4.25 6.58
CA VAL A 73 12.14 3.76 5.28
C VAL A 73 12.97 4.40 4.16
N THR A 74 14.28 4.15 4.17
CA THR A 74 15.15 4.45 3.02
C THR A 74 15.20 3.25 2.07
N GLU A 75 15.34 3.56 0.79
CA GLU A 75 15.33 2.63 -0.35
C GLU A 75 16.40 1.55 -0.18
N GLY A 76 15.99 0.40 0.35
CA GLY A 76 16.82 -0.80 0.41
C GLY A 76 16.89 -1.45 -0.97
N ASN A 77 18.00 -1.22 -1.66
CA ASN A 77 18.49 -2.05 -2.76
C ASN A 77 18.68 -3.50 -2.27
N GLY A 78 18.22 -4.45 -3.05
CA GLY A 78 18.45 -5.89 -2.89
C GLY A 78 17.97 -6.64 -4.12
#